data_AF-V4KFJ3-F1
#
_entry.id   AF-V4KFJ3-F1
#
_cell.length_a   1.000
_cell.length_b   1.000
_cell.length_c   1.000
_cell.angle_alpha   90.00
_cell.angle_beta   90.00
_cell.angle_gamma   90.00
#
_symmetry.space_group_name_H-M   'P 1'
#
loop_
_entity.id
_entity.type
_entity.pdbx_description
1 polymer ?
#
loop_
_entity_poly.entity_id
_entity_poly.type
_entity_poly.pdbx_seq_one_letter_code
_entity_poly.pdbx_strand_id
1 'polypeptide(L)'
;MGSFVGHVLPGFAFLALGLWHLFNNIKLFCLHPNTFTSSPWFPIIKLRHLELYLIMFSSSASISMELFIGPSRHHPFDSDGTIPAAASEGLTILAAAAAFTQELLLFHFHSTDHMGFEGQYHLILQLIIFVSLLTTLMGIYCSETLKKI
;
A
#
# COMPACT_ATOMS: atom_id res chain seq x y z
N MET A 1 15.44 -2.39 -17.98
CA MET A 1 14.54 -1.39 -18.60
C MET A 1 13.18 -2.06 -18.77
N GLY A 2 12.15 -1.58 -18.08
CA GLY A 2 10.83 -2.23 -18.06
C GLY A 2 10.18 -2.24 -19.45
N SER A 3 9.30 -3.22 -19.70
CA SER A 3 8.59 -3.33 -20.98
C SER A 3 7.75 -2.07 -21.25
N PHE A 4 7.58 -1.72 -22.52
CA PHE A 4 6.76 -0.58 -22.95
C PHE A 4 5.35 -0.64 -22.34
N VAL A 5 4.77 -1.85 -22.29
CA VAL A 5 3.47 -2.12 -21.67
C VAL A 5 3.48 -1.83 -20.16
N GLY A 6 4.57 -2.17 -19.46
CA GLY A 6 4.71 -1.96 -18.02
C GLY A 6 4.77 -0.49 -17.58
N HIS A 7 5.08 0.44 -18.48
CA HIS A 7 5.04 1.89 -18.19
C HIS A 7 3.76 2.56 -18.70
N VAL A 8 3.27 2.13 -19.86
CA VAL A 8 2.09 2.71 -20.49
C VAL A 8 0.83 2.43 -19.66
N LEU A 9 0.68 1.22 -19.12
CA LEU A 9 -0.52 0.85 -18.36
C LEU A 9 -0.66 1.65 -17.05
N PRO A 10 0.36 1.76 -16.18
CA PRO A 10 0.28 2.66 -15.02
C PRO A 10 0.09 4.13 -15.41
N GLY A 11 0.74 4.58 -16.51
CA GLY A 11 0.60 5.95 -17.00
C GLY A 11 -0.84 6.31 -17.39
N PHE A 12 -1.54 5.42 -18.10
CA PHE A 12 -2.95 5.61 -18.43
C PHE A 12 -3.87 5.60 -17.19
N ALA A 13 -3.57 4.76 -16.19
CA ALA A 13 -4.31 4.75 -14.93
C ALA A 13 -4.19 6.09 -14.18
N PHE A 14 -2.97 6.63 -14.07
CA PHE A 14 -2.75 7.94 -13.47
C PHE A 14 -3.40 9.08 -14.28
N LEU A 15 -3.40 8.99 -15.61
CA LEU A 15 -4.08 9.97 -16.46
C LEU A 15 -5.59 9.96 -16.22
N ALA A 16 -6.22 8.78 -16.19
CA ALA A 16 -7.66 8.65 -15.93
C ALA A 16 -8.05 9.16 -14.54
N LEU A 17 -7.28 8.80 -13.51
CA LEU A 17 -7.45 9.33 -12.14
C LEU A 17 -7.28 10.85 -12.11
N GLY A 18 -6.25 11.39 -12.77
CA GLY A 18 -6.00 12.83 -12.85
C GLY A 18 -7.16 13.59 -13.52
N LEU A 19 -7.68 13.07 -14.63
CA LEU A 19 -8.85 13.66 -15.32
C LEU A 19 -10.11 13.60 -14.45
N TRP A 20 -10.32 12.51 -13.72
CA TRP A 20 -11.41 12.38 -12.74
C TRP A 20 -11.32 13.44 -11.63
N HIS A 21 -10.13 13.63 -11.04
CA HIS A 21 -9.91 14.67 -10.04
C HIS A 21 -10.10 16.08 -10.61
N LEU A 22 -9.61 16.33 -11.81
CA LEU A 22 -9.74 17.64 -12.47
C LEU A 22 -11.21 17.98 -12.71
N PHE A 23 -11.98 17.06 -13.28
CA PHE A 23 -13.41 17.26 -13.51
C PHE A 23 -14.17 17.56 -12.21
N ASN A 24 -13.91 16.79 -11.15
CA ASN A 24 -14.57 17.00 -9.86
C ASN A 24 -14.19 18.33 -9.20
N ASN A 25 -12.92 18.75 -9.30
CA ASN A 25 -12.50 20.06 -8.80
C ASN A 25 -13.12 21.22 -9.59
N ILE A 26 -13.18 21.13 -10.93
CA ILE A 26 -13.85 22.14 -11.77
C ILE A 26 -15.33 22.24 -11.36
N LYS A 27 -16.01 21.09 -11.23
CA LYS A 27 -17.40 21.04 -10.78
C LYS A 27 -17.57 21.68 -9.39
N LEU A 28 -16.70 21.35 -8.44
CA LEU A 28 -16.76 21.87 -7.08
C LEU A 28 -16.53 23.39 -7.05
N PHE A 29 -15.58 23.88 -7.85
CA PHE A 29 -15.28 25.30 -8.01
C PHE A 29 -16.46 26.07 -8.62
N CYS A 30 -17.12 25.52 -9.64
CA CYS A 30 -18.31 26.13 -10.22
C CYS A 30 -19.49 26.20 -9.24
N LEU A 31 -19.61 25.24 -8.31
CA LEU A 31 -20.67 25.21 -7.32
C LEU A 31 -20.41 26.13 -6.12
N HIS A 32 -19.15 26.24 -5.67
CA HIS A 32 -18.77 26.99 -4.47
C HIS A 32 -17.50 27.84 -4.71
N PRO A 33 -17.57 28.90 -5.56
CA PRO A 33 -16.38 29.65 -5.97
C PRO A 33 -15.72 30.43 -4.83
N ASN A 34 -16.48 30.87 -3.82
CA ASN A 34 -15.97 31.69 -2.70
C ASN A 34 -15.48 30.86 -1.50
N THR A 35 -15.73 29.54 -1.49
CA THR A 35 -15.38 28.61 -0.40
C THR A 35 -14.74 27.33 -0.95
N PHE A 36 -14.05 27.44 -2.08
CA PHE A 36 -13.44 26.30 -2.74
C PHE A 36 -12.35 25.67 -1.85
N THR A 37 -12.51 24.38 -1.57
CA THR A 37 -11.49 23.52 -0.97
C THR A 37 -11.35 22.27 -1.83
N SER A 38 -10.13 21.91 -2.21
CA SER A 38 -9.89 20.67 -2.95
C SER A 38 -9.80 19.48 -2.00
N SER A 39 -10.44 18.37 -2.35
CA SER A 39 -10.30 17.11 -1.62
C SER A 39 -9.33 16.19 -2.36
N PRO A 40 -8.45 15.47 -1.63
CA PRO A 40 -7.61 14.44 -2.22
C PRO A 40 -8.39 13.22 -2.73
N TRP A 41 -9.68 13.07 -2.36
CA TRP A 41 -10.57 12.03 -2.90
C TRP A 41 -12.01 12.51 -3.09
N PHE A 42 -12.65 12.07 -4.19
CA PHE A 42 -14.07 12.36 -4.49
C PHE A 42 -14.89 11.08 -4.48
N PRO A 43 -15.71 10.82 -3.43
CA PRO A 43 -16.45 9.58 -3.30
C PRO A 43 -17.57 9.47 -4.35
N ILE A 44 -17.61 8.34 -5.05
CA ILE A 44 -18.77 7.94 -5.88
C ILE A 44 -19.74 7.22 -4.94
N ILE A 45 -21.01 7.63 -4.90
CA ILE A 45 -22.02 7.18 -3.92
C ILE A 45 -22.12 5.65 -3.79
N LYS A 46 -21.88 4.89 -4.87
CA LYS A 46 -21.92 3.41 -4.88
C LYS A 46 -20.57 2.73 -4.60
N LEU A 47 -19.48 3.48 -4.57
CA LEU A 47 -18.11 2.97 -4.56
C LEU A 47 -17.27 3.73 -3.50
N ARG A 48 -17.86 3.93 -2.32
CA ARG A 48 -17.26 4.68 -1.21
C ARG A 48 -15.90 4.13 -0.79
N HIS A 49 -15.69 2.82 -0.90
CA HIS A 49 -14.46 2.12 -0.52
C HIS A 49 -13.56 1.77 -1.70
N LEU A 50 -13.82 2.28 -2.90
CA LEU A 50 -13.04 1.94 -4.10
C LEU A 50 -11.60 2.43 -3.99
N GLU A 51 -11.37 3.53 -3.29
CA GLU A 51 -10.02 3.99 -2.92
C GLU A 51 -9.25 2.90 -2.18
N LEU A 52 -9.86 2.33 -1.14
CA LEU A 52 -9.28 1.24 -0.36
C LEU A 52 -9.00 0.00 -1.20
N TYR A 53 -9.94 -0.40 -2.05
CA TYR A 53 -9.75 -1.55 -2.92
C TYR A 53 -8.65 -1.33 -3.95
N LEU A 54 -8.54 -0.12 -4.53
CA LEU A 54 -7.46 0.23 -5.45
C LEU A 54 -6.11 0.28 -4.72
N ILE A 55 -6.04 0.83 -3.52
CA ILE A 55 -4.81 0.88 -2.72
C ILE A 55 -4.37 -0.53 -2.36
N MET A 56 -5.28 -1.39 -1.86
CA MET A 56 -4.98 -2.77 -1.53
C MET A 56 -4.53 -3.59 -2.74
N PHE A 57 -5.23 -3.46 -3.87
CA PHE A 57 -4.89 -4.24 -5.06
C PHE A 57 -3.59 -3.75 -5.70
N SER A 58 -3.38 -2.43 -5.76
CA SER A 58 -2.15 -1.86 -6.32
C SER A 58 -0.92 -2.13 -5.43
N SER A 59 -1.06 -2.05 -4.11
CA SER A 59 0.04 -2.40 -3.19
C SER A 59 0.38 -3.88 -3.27
N SER A 60 -0.62 -4.76 -3.21
CA SER A 60 -0.44 -6.21 -3.35
C SER A 60 0.17 -6.59 -4.70
N ALA A 61 -0.28 -5.98 -5.79
CA ALA A 61 0.29 -6.19 -7.12
C ALA A 61 1.72 -5.64 -7.24
N SER A 62 2.03 -4.50 -6.62
CA SER A 62 3.39 -3.93 -6.60
C SER A 62 4.35 -4.83 -5.83
N ILE A 63 3.96 -5.28 -4.63
CA ILE A 63 4.75 -6.23 -3.81
C ILE A 63 4.94 -7.53 -4.58
N SER A 64 3.89 -8.05 -5.22
CA SER A 64 3.98 -9.28 -6.02
C SER A 64 4.89 -9.13 -7.24
N MET A 65 4.82 -8.01 -7.97
CA MET A 65 5.72 -7.76 -9.10
C MET A 65 7.17 -7.63 -8.65
N GLU A 66 7.42 -7.00 -7.51
CA GLU A 66 8.78 -6.86 -6.99
C GLU A 66 9.33 -8.19 -6.44
N LEU A 67 8.45 -9.02 -5.87
CA LEU A 67 8.79 -10.34 -5.35
C LEU A 67 9.05 -11.38 -6.44
N PHE A 68 8.30 -11.35 -7.55
CA PHE A 68 8.35 -12.40 -8.58
C PHE A 68 8.90 -11.95 -9.94
N ILE A 69 8.92 -10.64 -10.24
CA ILE A 69 9.24 -10.07 -11.57
C ILE A 69 10.39 -9.03 -11.45
N GLY A 70 11.31 -9.23 -10.50
CA GLY A 70 12.54 -8.44 -10.37
C GLY A 70 13.53 -8.65 -11.54
N PRO A 71 14.45 -7.70 -11.81
CA PRO A 71 15.41 -7.80 -12.91
C PRO A 71 16.28 -9.05 -12.77
N SER A 72 16.73 -9.62 -13.90
CA SER A 72 17.34 -10.97 -14.09
C SER A 72 18.55 -11.36 -13.21
N ARG A 73 18.98 -10.49 -12.28
CA ARG A 73 19.99 -10.76 -11.24
C ARG A 73 19.40 -10.85 -9.81
N HIS A 74 18.09 -10.67 -9.65
CA HIS A 74 17.34 -10.66 -8.38
C HIS A 74 16.15 -11.62 -8.48
N HIS A 75 16.37 -12.85 -8.94
CA HIS A 75 15.37 -13.89 -8.74
C HIS A 75 15.41 -14.31 -7.27
N PRO A 76 14.25 -14.44 -6.59
CA PRO A 76 14.19 -14.91 -5.20
C PRO A 76 14.54 -16.41 -5.08
N PHE A 77 14.75 -17.09 -6.19
CA PHE A 77 15.07 -18.51 -6.27
C PHE A 77 16.42 -18.72 -6.96
N ASP A 78 17.21 -19.66 -6.44
CA ASP A 78 18.41 -20.20 -7.07
C ASP A 78 18.06 -20.96 -8.36
N SER A 79 19.08 -21.34 -9.14
CA SER A 79 18.91 -22.03 -10.42
C SER A 79 18.17 -23.38 -10.32
N ASP A 80 18.06 -23.94 -9.12
CA ASP A 80 17.33 -25.17 -8.79
C ASP A 80 15.90 -24.91 -8.26
N GLY A 81 15.48 -23.64 -8.17
CA GLY A 81 14.17 -23.25 -7.64
C GLY A 81 14.12 -23.15 -6.11
N THR A 82 15.23 -23.32 -5.39
CA THR A 82 15.29 -23.16 -3.93
C THR A 82 15.44 -21.70 -3.53
N ILE A 83 15.01 -21.32 -2.32
CA ILE A 83 15.14 -19.94 -1.85
C ILE A 83 16.52 -19.77 -1.19
N PRO A 84 17.40 -18.85 -1.66
CA PRO A 84 18.68 -18.61 -1.01
C PRO A 84 18.45 -18.10 0.41
N ALA A 85 19.02 -18.77 1.42
CA ALA A 85 18.76 -18.49 2.84
C ALA A 85 19.02 -17.01 3.25
N ALA A 86 19.94 -16.33 2.55
CA ALA A 86 20.24 -14.91 2.79
C ALA A 86 19.22 -13.96 2.15
N ALA A 87 18.61 -14.35 1.02
CA ALA A 87 17.59 -13.56 0.32
C ALA A 87 16.19 -13.78 0.94
N SER A 88 15.91 -14.99 1.43
CA SER A 88 14.63 -15.31 2.10
C SER A 88 14.37 -14.44 3.33
N GLU A 89 15.41 -14.13 4.11
CA GLU A 89 15.24 -13.49 5.41
C GLU A 89 14.81 -12.02 5.27
N GLY A 90 15.52 -11.22 4.47
CA GLY A 90 15.13 -9.82 4.23
C GLY A 90 13.78 -9.70 3.51
N LEU A 91 13.52 -10.62 2.58
CA LEU A 91 12.29 -10.63 1.78
C LEU A 91 11.06 -11.04 2.59
N THR A 92 11.20 -12.01 3.48
CA THR A 92 10.12 -12.41 4.41
C THR A 92 9.80 -11.31 5.41
N ILE A 93 10.81 -10.61 5.92
CA ILE A 93 10.61 -9.47 6.84
C ILE A 93 9.96 -8.29 6.10
N LEU A 94 10.36 -8.02 4.86
CA LEU A 94 9.72 -6.99 4.02
C LEU A 94 8.25 -7.34 3.72
N ALA A 95 7.97 -8.59 3.34
CA ALA A 95 6.61 -9.07 3.10
C ALA A 95 5.74 -9.00 4.37
N ALA A 96 6.31 -9.33 5.53
CA ALA A 96 5.63 -9.20 6.82
C ALA A 96 5.33 -7.72 7.16
N ALA A 97 6.28 -6.81 6.95
CA ALA A 97 6.07 -5.38 7.17
C ALA A 97 4.98 -4.82 6.24
N ALA A 98 4.97 -5.26 4.98
CA ALA A 98 3.95 -4.87 4.02
C ALA A 98 2.55 -5.40 4.41
N ALA A 99 2.47 -6.65 4.87
CA ALA A 99 1.23 -7.25 5.37
C ALA A 99 0.68 -6.50 6.59
N PHE A 100 1.51 -6.21 7.60
CA PHE A 100 1.08 -5.43 8.77
C PHE A 100 0.68 -3.99 8.40
N THR A 101 1.35 -3.38 7.42
CA THR A 101 0.95 -2.05 6.91
C THR A 101 -0.43 -2.10 6.24
N GLN A 102 -0.67 -3.13 5.42
CA GLN A 102 -1.96 -3.32 4.76
C GLN A 102 -3.07 -3.60 5.78
N GLU A 103 -2.79 -4.43 6.79
CA GLU A 103 -3.70 -4.74 7.88
C GLU A 103 -4.03 -3.49 8.70
N LEU A 104 -3.03 -2.67 9.04
CA LEU A 104 -3.22 -1.42 9.77
C LEU A 104 -4.11 -0.44 9.01
N LEU A 105 -3.89 -0.26 7.70
CA LEU A 105 -4.71 0.61 6.86
C LEU A 105 -6.15 0.09 6.76
N LEU A 106 -6.32 -1.22 6.53
CA LEU A 106 -7.63 -1.85 6.48
C LEU A 106 -8.42 -1.63 7.78
N PHE A 107 -7.82 -1.93 8.93
CA PHE A 107 -8.46 -1.71 10.23
C PHE A 107 -8.65 -0.23 10.55
N HIS A 108 -7.77 0.66 10.09
CA HIS A 108 -7.94 2.10 10.26
C HIS A 108 -9.22 2.58 9.59
N PHE A 109 -9.36 2.29 8.29
CA PHE A 109 -10.55 2.70 7.53
C PHE A 109 -11.80 1.95 7.95
N HIS A 110 -11.69 0.66 8.26
CA HIS A 110 -12.82 -0.14 8.76
C HIS A 110 -13.26 0.29 10.16
N SER A 111 -12.41 0.92 10.97
CA SER A 111 -12.81 1.39 12.31
C SER A 111 -13.48 2.76 12.30
N THR A 112 -13.50 3.48 11.17
CA THR A 112 -14.00 4.87 11.12
C THR A 112 -15.51 5.00 11.30
N ASP A 113 -16.27 3.91 11.15
CA ASP A 113 -17.73 3.83 11.30
C ASP A 113 -18.18 3.17 12.61
N HIS A 114 -17.27 2.58 13.39
CA HIS A 114 -17.58 1.97 14.68
C HIS A 114 -17.36 2.95 15.84
N MET A 115 -18.37 3.11 16.69
CA MET A 115 -18.36 3.99 17.87
C MET A 115 -18.68 3.20 19.15
N GLY A 116 -18.26 3.70 20.32
CA GLY A 116 -18.52 3.06 21.61
C GLY A 116 -17.54 1.91 21.91
N PHE A 117 -18.02 0.82 22.52
CA PHE A 117 -17.18 -0.31 22.93
C PHE A 117 -16.46 -0.98 21.76
N GLU A 118 -17.12 -1.11 20.62
CA GLU A 118 -16.54 -1.69 19.40
C GLU A 118 -15.35 -0.86 18.89
N GLY A 119 -15.47 0.47 18.88
CA GLY A 119 -14.37 1.37 18.53
C GLY A 119 -13.16 1.28 19.48
N GLN A 120 -13.38 1.00 20.77
CA GLN A 120 -12.28 0.77 21.72
C GLN A 120 -11.49 -0.50 21.40
N TYR A 121 -12.17 -1.59 21.01
CA TYR A 121 -11.51 -2.80 20.56
C TYR A 121 -10.70 -2.58 19.28
N HIS A 122 -11.24 -1.83 18.32
CA HIS A 122 -10.50 -1.48 17.10
C HIS A 122 -9.26 -0.62 17.37
N LEU A 123 -9.33 0.32 18.34
CA LEU A 123 -8.18 1.12 18.75
C LEU A 123 -7.05 0.24 19.31
N ILE A 124 -7.40 -0.68 20.22
CA ILE A 124 -6.42 -1.63 20.79
C ILE A 124 -5.83 -2.51 19.68
N LEU A 125 -6.66 -2.99 18.74
CA LEU A 125 -6.22 -3.82 17.63
C LEU A 125 -5.25 -3.06 16.70
N GLN A 126 -5.56 -1.82 16.34
CA GLN A 126 -4.67 -0.96 15.55
C GLN A 126 -3.33 -0.70 16.26
N LEU A 127 -3.35 -0.50 17.59
CA LEU A 127 -2.14 -0.32 18.38
C LEU A 127 -1.26 -1.58 18.33
N ILE A 128 -1.86 -2.76 18.47
CA ILE A 128 -1.14 -4.04 18.40
C ILE A 128 -0.50 -4.21 17.01
N ILE A 129 -1.25 -3.99 15.93
CA ILE A 129 -0.73 -4.09 14.55
C ILE A 129 0.39 -3.07 14.31
N PHE A 130 0.25 -1.85 14.82
CA PHE A 130 1.27 -0.82 14.72
C PHE A 130 2.57 -1.19 15.45
N VAL A 131 2.47 -1.74 16.66
CA VAL A 131 3.62 -2.25 17.42
C VAL A 131 4.28 -3.43 16.70
N SER A 132 3.50 -4.35 16.13
CA SER A 132 4.00 -5.43 15.29
C SER A 132 4.76 -4.90 14.07
N LEU A 133 4.22 -3.91 13.36
CA LEU A 133 4.89 -3.26 12.23
C LEU A 133 6.23 -2.64 12.63
N LEU A 134 6.27 -1.85 13.71
CA LEU A 134 7.52 -1.24 14.21
C LEU A 134 8.56 -2.30 14.59
N THR A 135 8.13 -3.40 15.20
CA THR A 135 9.01 -4.49 15.60
C THR A 135 9.58 -5.20 14.38
N THR A 136 8.77 -5.44 13.35
CA THR A 136 9.23 -6.01 12.07
C THR A 136 10.24 -5.08 11.37
N LEU A 137 9.99 -3.78 11.34
CA LEU A 137 10.93 -2.79 10.77
C LEU A 137 12.24 -2.69 11.57
N MET A 138 12.18 -2.77 12.89
CA MET A 138 13.37 -2.82 13.75
C MET A 138 14.21 -4.09 13.46
N GLY A 139 13.56 -5.21 13.16
CA GLY A 139 14.23 -6.44 12.72
C GLY A 139 15.09 -6.25 11.46
N ILE A 140 14.62 -5.43 10.50
CA ILE A 140 15.38 -5.07 9.30
C ILE A 140 16.62 -4.27 9.68
N TYR A 141 16.44 -3.22 10.49
CA TYR A 141 17.53 -2.34 10.91
C TYR A 141 18.60 -3.07 11.72
N CYS A 142 18.19 -3.99 12.60
CA CYS A 142 19.09 -4.78 13.43
C CYS A 142 19.87 -5.83 12.61
N SER A 143 19.20 -6.54 11.69
CA SER A 143 19.83 -7.54 10.81
C SER A 143 20.90 -6.92 9.91
N GLU A 144 20.63 -5.75 9.33
CA GLU A 144 21.57 -5.00 8.51
C GLU A 144 22.79 -4.49 9.30
N THR A 145 22.62 -4.18 10.58
CA THR A 145 23.70 -3.72 11.45
C THR A 145 24.64 -4.86 11.85
N LEU A 146 24.08 -6.05 12.14
CA LEU A 146 24.85 -7.25 12.49
C LEU A 146 25.69 -7.77 11.31
N LYS A 147 25.22 -7.63 10.07
CA LYS A 147 25.99 -8.03 8.87
C LYS A 147 27.17 -7.11 8.53
N LYS A 148 27.26 -5.93 9.17
CA LYS A 148 28.32 -4.93 8.93
C LYS A 148 29.47 -4.98 9.95
N ILE A 149 29.34 -5.78 11.01
CA ILE A 149 30.33 -5.97 12.08
C ILE A 149 31.08 -7.28 11.83
#